data_AF-A0A7L4IIF6-F1
#
_entry.id   AF-A0A7L4IIF6-F1
#
_cell.length_a   1.000
_cell.length_b   1.000
_cell.length_c   1.000
_cell.angle_alpha   90.00
_cell.angle_beta   90.00
_cell.angle_gamma   90.00
#
_symmetry.space_group_name_H-M   'P 1'
#
loop_
_entity.id
_entity.type
_entity.pdbx_description
1 polymer ?
#
loop_
_entity_poly.entity_id
_entity_poly.type
_entity_poly.pdbx_seq_one_letter_code
_entity_poly.pdbx_strand_id
1 'polypeptide(L)'
;VHEGQVVSAQELTVLLQPLFTQNSRNLILFLQDRLSIDDFTYFGESYGNKNPFQNQLNKLLINLLQEILQSSPSSLVLPAVDCKATRDLLSVLQESGDWKLTNLTNLNISHLEVNASNPNLLVVQLQPLSSDLEEISTLEAIAENDKIIGRVTMDLQERGIPFSVIYTALRPSRISRRTDVVAGARRQLMAAEEEDSLSYPPLNVTTGNYTCILFYASNFSLKANRSVLIDLTNATFLTQNVDISASECSDSNTTLSLKYTNPVNGISSLEIRFFMTNKFYAASARKWSTLDSVEIVQDGENFAKFNVPGISTPAEYSFHCQLVGTSNLYPARLVPSNDEAKNWNVFISELQIQGFNIINNQFSYASDCTGFFSPGIWMGLVTSIILLWILTYGIHMIMQLTTNSRFDDPKGPALSVPQTE
;
A
#
# COMPACT_ATOMS: atom_id res chain seq x y z
N VAL A 1 11.32 0.50 -13.30
CA VAL A 1 10.54 1.51 -14.07
C VAL A 1 9.04 1.21 -14.10
N HIS A 2 8.57 0.01 -13.72
CA HIS A 2 7.13 -0.32 -13.66
C HIS A 2 6.61 -0.61 -12.24
N GLU A 3 7.29 -0.12 -11.20
CA GLU A 3 6.85 -0.32 -9.82
C GLU A 3 5.60 0.52 -9.53
N GLY A 4 4.49 -0.13 -9.18
CA GLY A 4 3.26 0.52 -8.71
C GLY A 4 2.15 0.75 -9.75
N GLN A 5 2.33 0.37 -11.01
CA GLN A 5 1.30 0.43 -12.06
C GLN A 5 0.93 -0.97 -12.53
N VAL A 6 -0.37 -1.27 -12.62
CA VAL A 6 -0.87 -2.51 -13.24
C VAL A 6 -0.81 -2.34 -14.76
N VAL A 7 -0.04 -3.20 -15.43
CA VAL A 7 0.11 -3.17 -16.89
C VAL A 7 -1.16 -3.69 -17.54
N SER A 8 -1.75 -2.85 -18.40
CA SER A 8 -2.94 -3.19 -19.21
C SER A 8 -2.60 -4.06 -20.41
N ALA A 9 -3.61 -4.68 -21.05
CA ALA A 9 -3.39 -5.54 -22.22
C ALA A 9 -2.72 -4.81 -23.41
N GLN A 10 -3.08 -3.55 -23.63
CA GLN A 10 -2.50 -2.73 -24.70
C GLN A 10 -1.03 -2.41 -24.41
N GLU A 11 -0.72 -2.00 -23.18
CA GLU A 11 0.66 -1.71 -22.75
C GLU A 11 1.53 -2.97 -22.79
N LEU A 12 0.99 -4.11 -22.37
CA LEU A 12 1.68 -5.41 -22.42
C LEU A 12 2.11 -5.75 -23.85
N THR A 13 1.23 -5.50 -24.84
CA THR A 13 1.53 -5.78 -26.24
C THR A 13 2.69 -4.92 -26.76
N VAL A 14 2.73 -3.64 -26.39
CA VAL A 14 3.83 -2.72 -26.73
C VAL A 14 5.13 -3.15 -26.06
N LEU A 15 5.07 -3.58 -24.80
CA LEU A 15 6.25 -4.05 -24.05
C LEU A 15 6.81 -5.38 -24.56
N LEU A 16 5.96 -6.24 -25.12
CA LEU A 16 6.37 -7.51 -25.73
C LEU A 16 6.87 -7.33 -27.18
N GLN A 17 6.60 -6.19 -27.82
CA GLN A 17 6.99 -5.91 -29.21
C GLN A 17 8.49 -6.16 -29.52
N PRO A 18 9.44 -5.78 -28.64
CA PRO A 18 10.86 -6.05 -28.85
C PRO A 18 11.20 -7.54 -28.99
N LEU A 19 10.45 -8.43 -28.33
CA LEU A 19 10.66 -9.89 -28.39
C LEU A 19 10.43 -10.44 -29.80
N PHE A 20 9.56 -9.80 -30.59
CA PHE A 20 9.29 -10.21 -31.96
C PHE A 20 10.28 -9.62 -32.97
N THR A 21 10.99 -8.55 -32.59
CA THR A 21 11.97 -7.87 -33.45
C THR A 21 13.39 -8.39 -33.28
N GLN A 22 13.72 -8.95 -32.11
CA GLN A 22 14.97 -9.65 -31.89
C GLN A 22 14.85 -11.06 -32.47
N ASN A 23 15.95 -11.59 -33.03
CA ASN A 23 16.00 -12.87 -33.77
C ASN A 23 15.70 -14.14 -32.93
N SER A 24 14.86 -14.10 -31.90
CA SER A 24 14.45 -15.27 -31.12
C SER A 24 13.41 -16.07 -31.90
N ARG A 25 13.90 -17.07 -32.63
CA ARG A 25 13.04 -18.01 -33.38
C ARG A 25 12.31 -19.01 -32.48
N ASN A 26 12.62 -19.07 -31.19
CA ASN A 26 11.97 -20.00 -30.27
C ASN A 26 11.50 -19.24 -29.02
N LEU A 27 10.20 -19.28 -28.77
CA LEU A 27 9.56 -18.67 -27.60
C LEU A 27 8.99 -19.76 -26.71
N ILE A 28 9.30 -19.70 -25.42
CA ILE A 28 8.82 -20.64 -24.41
C ILE A 28 7.94 -19.89 -23.43
N LEU A 29 6.70 -20.33 -23.28
CA LEU A 29 5.73 -19.82 -22.33
C LEU A 29 5.54 -20.84 -21.21
N PHE A 30 6.05 -20.53 -20.02
CA PHE A 30 5.74 -21.25 -18.79
C PHE A 30 4.51 -20.63 -18.15
N LEU A 31 3.44 -21.42 -18.03
CA LEU A 31 2.15 -20.95 -17.55
C LEU A 31 1.75 -21.67 -16.27
N GLN A 32 1.52 -20.88 -15.21
CA GLN A 32 1.01 -21.35 -13.92
C GLN A 32 -0.46 -20.94 -13.71
N ASP A 33 -1.13 -21.62 -12.77
CA ASP A 33 -2.48 -21.21 -12.35
C ASP A 33 -2.42 -19.89 -11.55
N ARG A 34 -1.50 -19.81 -10.58
CA ARG A 34 -1.35 -18.67 -9.68
C ARG A 34 0.11 -18.25 -9.50
N LEU A 35 0.39 -16.95 -9.57
CA LEU A 35 1.72 -16.38 -9.31
C LEU A 35 1.60 -14.95 -8.75
N SER A 36 2.34 -14.63 -7.69
CA SER A 36 2.61 -13.26 -7.26
C SER A 36 4.11 -13.05 -7.06
N ILE A 37 4.58 -11.81 -7.25
CA ILE A 37 5.96 -11.45 -6.92
C ILE A 37 6.25 -11.59 -5.41
N ASP A 38 5.22 -11.38 -4.58
CA ASP A 38 5.29 -11.50 -3.13
C ASP A 38 5.44 -12.94 -2.65
N ASP A 39 5.13 -13.94 -3.50
CA ASP A 39 5.33 -15.34 -3.13
C ASP A 39 6.83 -15.65 -3.02
N PHE A 40 7.66 -15.04 -3.88
CA PHE A 40 9.12 -15.24 -3.83
C PHE A 40 9.75 -14.67 -2.56
N THR A 41 9.22 -13.56 -2.04
CA THR A 41 9.68 -12.96 -0.78
C THR A 41 9.13 -13.72 0.41
N TYR A 42 7.83 -14.02 0.42
CA TYR A 42 7.16 -14.72 1.51
C TYR A 42 7.72 -16.13 1.75
N PHE A 43 7.88 -16.93 0.69
CA PHE A 43 8.50 -18.24 0.80
C PHE A 43 10.03 -18.16 0.92
N GLY A 44 10.62 -17.01 0.61
CA GLY A 44 12.04 -16.71 0.83
C GLY A 44 12.39 -16.41 2.28
N GLU A 45 11.46 -15.92 3.11
CA GLU A 45 11.70 -15.51 4.51
C GLU A 45 11.32 -16.56 5.58
N SER A 46 10.66 -17.67 5.21
CA SER A 46 10.32 -18.79 6.11
C SER A 46 11.57 -19.62 6.51
N TYR A 47 12.63 -18.94 6.95
CA TYR A 47 13.97 -19.44 7.23
C TYR A 47 14.15 -20.04 8.64
N GLY A 48 13.08 -20.15 9.41
CA GLY A 48 13.20 -20.33 10.86
C GLY A 48 13.14 -21.76 11.39
N ASN A 49 12.33 -22.66 10.81
CA ASN A 49 11.82 -23.77 11.65
C ASN A 49 11.53 -25.13 10.98
N LYS A 50 12.02 -25.41 9.76
CA LYS A 50 11.81 -26.72 9.13
C LYS A 50 13.10 -27.33 8.57
N ASN A 51 13.02 -28.64 8.30
CA ASN A 51 14.12 -29.60 8.10
C ASN A 51 15.26 -29.12 7.17
N PRO A 52 16.53 -29.48 7.46
CA PRO A 52 17.70 -29.01 6.71
C PRO A 52 17.71 -29.38 5.21
N PHE A 53 17.08 -30.49 4.82
CA PHE A 53 16.92 -30.88 3.41
C PHE A 53 15.97 -29.95 2.64
N GLN A 54 14.91 -29.47 3.29
CA GLN A 54 13.94 -28.55 2.68
C GLN A 54 14.55 -27.16 2.52
N ASN A 55 15.40 -26.75 3.46
CA ASN A 55 16.15 -25.49 3.41
C ASN A 55 17.16 -25.47 2.24
N GLN A 56 17.77 -26.61 1.90
CA GLN A 56 18.63 -26.70 0.70
C GLN A 56 17.83 -26.64 -0.60
N LEU A 57 16.67 -27.28 -0.66
CA LEU A 57 15.78 -27.24 -1.83
C LEU A 57 15.27 -25.82 -2.10
N ASN A 58 14.86 -25.11 -1.05
CA ASN A 58 14.36 -23.72 -1.12
C ASN A 58 15.43 -22.71 -1.54
N LYS A 59 16.67 -22.89 -1.07
CA LYS A 59 17.82 -22.08 -1.50
C LYS A 59 18.15 -22.31 -2.98
N LEU A 60 17.95 -23.53 -3.50
CA LEU A 60 18.19 -23.86 -4.91
C LEU A 60 17.17 -23.17 -5.82
N LEU A 61 15.90 -23.12 -5.38
CA LEU A 61 14.76 -22.61 -6.15
C LEU A 61 14.86 -21.13 -6.51
N ILE A 62 15.16 -20.28 -5.52
CA ILE A 62 15.28 -18.83 -5.75
C ILE A 62 16.54 -18.52 -6.58
N ASN A 63 17.59 -19.33 -6.43
CA ASN A 63 18.84 -19.13 -7.14
C ASN A 63 18.71 -19.44 -8.63
N LEU A 64 17.98 -20.48 -9.03
CA LEU A 64 17.88 -20.87 -10.45
C LEU A 64 17.21 -19.78 -11.29
N LEU A 65 16.06 -19.27 -10.84
CA LEU A 65 15.33 -18.23 -11.57
C LEU A 65 16.12 -16.90 -11.57
N GLN A 66 16.77 -16.58 -10.45
CA GLN A 66 17.67 -15.42 -10.35
C GLN A 66 18.90 -15.57 -11.27
N GLU A 67 19.48 -16.76 -11.38
CA GLU A 67 20.63 -17.06 -12.23
C GLU A 67 20.25 -17.00 -13.72
N ILE A 68 19.06 -17.50 -14.09
CA ILE A 68 18.52 -17.36 -15.46
C ILE A 68 18.31 -15.87 -15.81
N LEU A 69 17.80 -15.07 -14.88
CA LEU A 69 17.62 -13.63 -15.09
C LEU A 69 18.95 -12.88 -15.19
N GLN A 70 19.95 -13.24 -14.38
CA GLN A 70 21.28 -12.61 -14.39
C GLN A 70 22.14 -13.02 -15.59
N SER A 71 21.98 -14.25 -16.08
CA SER A 71 22.70 -14.76 -17.25
C SER A 71 22.11 -14.31 -18.58
N SER A 72 20.86 -13.80 -18.58
CA SER A 72 20.17 -13.35 -19.79
C SER A 72 20.67 -11.98 -20.26
N PRO A 73 20.92 -11.78 -21.58
CA PRO A 73 21.39 -10.51 -22.14
C PRO A 73 20.34 -9.39 -22.08
N SER A 74 19.06 -9.74 -21.89
CA SER A 74 17.95 -8.81 -21.70
C SER A 74 16.91 -9.45 -20.78
N SER A 75 16.48 -8.74 -19.74
CA SER A 75 15.42 -9.17 -18.83
C SER A 75 14.36 -8.08 -18.67
N LEU A 76 13.09 -8.47 -18.67
CA LEU A 76 11.94 -7.61 -18.41
C LEU A 76 11.12 -8.23 -17.28
N VAL A 77 11.01 -7.51 -16.16
CA VAL A 77 10.20 -7.93 -15.01
C VAL A 77 9.03 -6.97 -14.86
N LEU A 78 7.82 -7.51 -14.97
CA LEU A 78 6.58 -6.76 -14.79
C LEU A 78 5.96 -7.16 -13.44
N PRO A 79 6.00 -6.29 -12.42
CA PRO A 79 5.56 -6.66 -11.07
C PRO A 79 4.03 -6.86 -10.96
N ALA A 80 3.24 -6.20 -11.82
CA ALA A 80 1.78 -6.33 -11.83
C ALA A 80 1.21 -6.26 -13.25
N VAL A 81 0.44 -7.27 -13.65
CA VAL A 81 -0.23 -7.36 -14.96
C VAL A 81 -1.69 -7.71 -14.73
N ASP A 82 -2.60 -7.09 -15.50
CA ASP A 82 -4.04 -7.40 -15.43
C ASP A 82 -4.30 -8.88 -15.80
N CYS A 83 -5.10 -9.60 -15.01
CA CYS A 83 -5.46 -10.99 -15.25
C CYS A 83 -6.20 -11.20 -16.58
N LYS A 84 -6.91 -10.17 -17.06
CA LYS A 84 -7.52 -10.22 -18.39
C LYS A 84 -6.45 -10.24 -19.48
N ALA A 85 -5.41 -9.42 -19.32
CA ALA A 85 -4.28 -9.37 -20.25
C ALA A 85 -3.50 -10.69 -20.27
N THR A 86 -3.27 -11.34 -19.12
CA THR A 86 -2.57 -12.64 -19.08
C THR A 86 -3.41 -13.77 -19.67
N ARG A 87 -4.73 -13.73 -19.55
CA ARG A 87 -5.64 -14.70 -20.17
C ARG A 87 -5.63 -14.62 -21.69
N ASP A 88 -5.55 -13.41 -22.24
CA ASP A 88 -5.55 -13.17 -23.69
C ASP A 88 -4.12 -13.23 -24.29
N LEU A 89 -3.09 -13.42 -23.48
CA LEU A 89 -1.69 -13.43 -23.92
C LEU A 89 -1.39 -14.55 -24.92
N LEU A 90 -1.93 -15.76 -24.72
CA LEU A 90 -1.67 -16.87 -25.66
C LEU A 90 -2.25 -16.58 -27.05
N SER A 91 -3.44 -15.99 -27.13
CA SER A 91 -4.03 -15.55 -28.40
C SER A 91 -3.22 -14.43 -29.04
N VAL A 92 -2.75 -13.45 -28.27
CA VAL A 92 -1.92 -12.35 -28.79
C VAL A 92 -0.59 -12.85 -29.33
N LEU A 93 0.04 -13.83 -28.65
CA LEU A 93 1.28 -14.47 -29.14
C LEU A 93 1.06 -15.27 -30.42
N GLN A 94 -0.11 -15.90 -30.58
CA GLN A 94 -0.45 -16.65 -31.79
C GLN A 94 -0.74 -15.72 -32.97
N GLU A 95 -1.40 -14.58 -32.74
CA GLU A 95 -1.71 -13.60 -33.78
C GLU A 95 -0.47 -12.79 -34.22
N SER A 96 0.56 -12.68 -33.36
CA SER A 96 1.75 -11.87 -33.65
C SER A 96 2.76 -12.53 -34.60
N GLY A 97 2.64 -13.84 -34.89
CA GLY A 97 3.53 -14.52 -35.82
C GLY A 97 3.06 -15.92 -36.24
N ASP A 98 3.65 -16.45 -37.32
CA ASP A 98 3.35 -17.80 -37.85
C ASP A 98 4.06 -18.90 -37.02
N TRP A 99 3.72 -19.03 -35.74
CA TRP A 99 4.36 -19.96 -34.81
C TRP A 99 3.88 -21.41 -34.97
N LYS A 100 4.79 -22.38 -34.93
CA LYS A 100 4.43 -23.79 -34.71
C LYS A 100 4.17 -24.01 -33.21
N LEU A 101 2.89 -24.11 -32.83
CA LEU A 101 2.48 -24.36 -31.45
C LEU A 101 2.76 -25.81 -31.04
N THR A 102 3.47 -25.99 -29.93
CA THR A 102 3.65 -27.30 -29.29
C THR A 102 3.29 -27.19 -27.81
N ASN A 103 2.17 -27.81 -27.42
CA ASN A 103 1.73 -27.87 -26.02
C ASN A 103 2.39 -29.08 -25.34
N LEU A 104 3.14 -28.84 -24.28
CA LEU A 104 3.80 -29.88 -23.50
C LEU A 104 3.07 -30.09 -22.19
N THR A 105 2.26 -31.15 -22.15
CA THR A 105 1.59 -31.64 -20.93
C THR A 105 2.35 -32.80 -20.28
N ASN A 106 3.09 -33.58 -21.08
CA ASN A 106 3.95 -34.66 -20.60
C ASN A 106 5.40 -34.22 -20.73
N LEU A 107 6.10 -34.15 -19.59
CA LEU A 107 7.47 -33.65 -19.37
C LEU A 107 8.60 -34.43 -20.09
N ASN A 108 8.30 -35.16 -21.17
CA ASN A 108 9.26 -35.86 -22.01
C ASN A 108 9.72 -34.95 -23.16
N ILE A 109 10.79 -34.20 -22.87
CA ILE A 109 11.43 -33.23 -23.77
C ILE A 109 12.31 -33.93 -24.84
N SER A 110 12.54 -35.24 -24.68
CA SER A 110 13.36 -36.08 -25.57
C SER A 110 12.81 -36.27 -26.98
N HIS A 111 11.53 -35.96 -27.23
CA HIS A 111 10.90 -36.07 -28.55
C HIS A 111 10.60 -34.71 -29.23
N LEU A 112 11.11 -33.60 -28.69
CA LEU A 112 10.92 -32.29 -29.32
C LEU A 112 11.84 -32.09 -30.53
N GLU A 113 11.25 -32.18 -31.72
CA GLU A 113 11.84 -31.67 -32.96
C GLU A 113 11.63 -30.15 -33.04
N VAL A 114 12.47 -29.40 -32.33
CA VAL A 114 12.56 -27.94 -32.49
C VAL A 114 13.39 -27.66 -33.73
N ASN A 115 12.74 -27.45 -34.88
CA ASN A 115 13.44 -27.08 -36.11
C ASN A 115 13.96 -25.65 -36.02
N ALA A 116 15.27 -25.47 -36.21
CA ALA A 116 15.94 -24.15 -36.16
C ALA A 116 15.51 -23.18 -37.29
N SER A 117 14.75 -23.66 -38.27
CA SER A 117 14.35 -22.90 -39.47
C SER A 117 13.01 -22.17 -39.35
N ASN A 118 12.08 -22.65 -38.51
CA ASN A 118 10.74 -22.07 -38.36
C ASN A 118 10.53 -21.54 -36.94
N PRO A 119 9.76 -20.45 -36.74
CA PRO A 119 9.47 -19.93 -35.41
C PRO A 119 8.60 -20.92 -34.62
N ASN A 120 9.05 -21.31 -33.43
CA ASN A 120 8.36 -22.28 -32.57
C ASN A 120 7.85 -21.62 -31.29
N LEU A 121 6.60 -21.90 -30.91
CA LEU A 121 5.99 -21.48 -29.65
C LEU A 121 5.74 -22.71 -28.78
N LEU A 122 6.47 -22.79 -27.67
CA LEU A 122 6.41 -23.89 -26.72
C LEU A 122 5.61 -23.48 -25.49
N VAL A 123 4.45 -24.10 -25.27
CA VAL A 123 3.64 -23.81 -24.08
C VAL A 123 3.81 -24.96 -23.09
N VAL A 124 4.41 -24.65 -21.94
CA VAL A 124 4.63 -25.58 -20.84
C VAL A 124 3.66 -25.23 -19.74
N GLN A 125 2.66 -26.09 -19.54
CA GLN A 125 1.71 -25.94 -18.45
C GLN A 125 2.28 -26.56 -17.18
N LEU A 126 2.52 -25.72 -16.18
CA LEU A 126 3.09 -26.12 -14.90
C LEU A 126 1.99 -26.67 -13.97
N GLN A 127 2.39 -27.39 -12.91
CA GLN A 127 1.44 -27.98 -11.97
C GLN A 127 0.63 -26.88 -11.25
N PRO A 128 -0.69 -27.08 -11.09
CA PRO A 128 -1.54 -26.12 -10.39
C PRO A 128 -1.21 -26.06 -8.90
N LEU A 129 -1.28 -24.86 -8.33
CA LEU A 129 -1.08 -24.66 -6.90
C LEU A 129 -2.37 -25.02 -6.14
N SER A 130 -2.29 -25.96 -5.19
CA SER A 130 -3.43 -26.40 -4.37
C SER A 130 -4.00 -25.23 -3.53
N SER A 131 -5.33 -25.15 -3.44
CA SER A 131 -6.05 -24.06 -2.79
C SER A 131 -6.32 -24.28 -1.29
N ASP A 132 -5.87 -25.39 -0.71
CA ASP A 132 -6.26 -25.80 0.64
C ASP A 132 -5.08 -25.76 1.62
N LEU A 133 -5.20 -24.84 2.60
CA LEU A 133 -4.74 -24.81 4.01
C LEU A 133 -3.34 -25.32 4.43
N GLU A 134 -2.55 -25.96 3.57
CA GLU A 134 -1.23 -26.47 3.88
C GLU A 134 -0.16 -25.77 3.02
N GLU A 135 0.52 -24.78 3.61
CA GLU A 135 1.69 -24.07 3.05
C GLU A 135 2.80 -25.02 2.54
N ILE A 136 2.83 -26.25 3.06
CA ILE A 136 3.79 -27.30 2.71
C ILE A 136 3.50 -27.83 1.30
N SER A 137 2.22 -28.05 0.97
CA SER A 137 1.81 -28.55 -0.35
C SER A 137 2.08 -27.54 -1.47
N THR A 138 1.92 -26.24 -1.19
CA THR A 138 2.21 -25.16 -2.14
C THR A 138 3.70 -25.02 -2.40
N LEU A 139 4.54 -25.19 -1.38
CA LEU A 139 6.00 -25.17 -1.51
C LEU A 139 6.52 -26.34 -2.34
N GLU A 140 6.00 -27.55 -2.13
CA GLU A 140 6.37 -28.73 -2.90
C GLU A 140 5.99 -28.58 -4.38
N ALA A 141 4.80 -28.03 -4.67
CA ALA A 141 4.37 -27.75 -6.03
C ALA A 141 5.25 -26.70 -6.74
N ILE A 142 5.66 -25.64 -6.04
CA ILE A 142 6.60 -24.63 -6.57
C ILE A 142 7.96 -25.28 -6.85
N ALA A 143 8.45 -26.15 -5.96
CA ALA A 143 9.72 -26.86 -6.13
C ALA A 143 9.72 -27.84 -7.32
N GLU A 144 8.63 -28.57 -7.53
CA GLU A 144 8.50 -29.42 -8.71
C GLU A 144 8.42 -28.60 -10.00
N ASN A 145 7.72 -27.47 -9.99
CA ASN A 145 7.65 -26.56 -11.13
C ASN A 145 9.02 -25.97 -11.50
N ASP A 146 9.84 -25.61 -10.51
CA ASP A 146 11.19 -25.11 -10.74
C ASP A 146 12.12 -26.17 -11.35
N LYS A 147 12.04 -27.43 -10.87
CA LYS A 147 12.75 -28.56 -11.50
C LYS A 147 12.38 -28.75 -12.96
N ILE A 148 11.11 -28.54 -13.30
CA ILE A 148 10.61 -28.62 -14.68
C ILE A 148 11.23 -27.50 -15.52
N ILE A 149 11.18 -26.26 -15.03
CA ILE A 149 11.76 -25.10 -15.72
C ILE A 149 13.25 -25.34 -15.97
N GLY A 150 14.00 -25.73 -14.93
CA GLY A 150 15.43 -26.02 -15.02
C GLY A 150 15.76 -27.12 -16.02
N ARG A 151 15.01 -28.22 -16.03
CA ARG A 151 15.23 -29.31 -16.99
C ARG A 151 15.03 -28.86 -18.44
N VAL A 152 13.99 -28.06 -18.69
CA VAL A 152 13.67 -27.55 -20.05
C VAL A 152 14.73 -26.56 -20.51
N THR A 153 15.13 -25.62 -19.65
CA THR A 153 16.13 -24.60 -20.02
C THR A 153 17.51 -25.21 -20.22
N MET A 154 17.92 -26.16 -19.38
CA MET A 154 19.20 -26.87 -19.52
C MET A 154 19.26 -27.69 -20.81
N ASP A 155 18.23 -28.46 -21.15
CA ASP A 155 18.22 -29.27 -22.40
C ASP A 155 18.30 -28.38 -23.66
N LEU A 156 17.62 -27.23 -23.66
CA LEU A 156 17.70 -26.29 -24.79
C LEU A 156 19.06 -25.59 -24.89
N GLN A 157 19.68 -25.31 -23.74
CA GLN A 157 21.02 -24.75 -23.67
C GLN A 157 22.08 -25.76 -24.14
N GLU A 158 21.98 -27.04 -23.74
CA GLU A 158 22.86 -28.13 -24.20
C GLU A 158 22.76 -28.35 -25.71
N ARG A 159 21.56 -28.17 -26.28
CA ARG A 159 21.33 -28.23 -27.75
C ARG A 159 21.78 -26.97 -28.48
N GLY A 160 22.21 -25.92 -27.78
CA GLY A 160 22.70 -24.67 -28.38
C GLY A 160 21.63 -23.86 -29.13
N ILE A 161 20.35 -24.02 -28.75
CA ILE A 161 19.23 -23.34 -29.42
C ILE A 161 19.00 -21.98 -28.75
N PRO A 162 19.01 -20.85 -29.47
CA PRO A 162 18.61 -19.57 -28.89
C PRO A 162 17.10 -19.55 -28.63
N PHE A 163 16.71 -19.25 -27.39
CA PHE A 163 15.32 -19.17 -26.96
C PHE A 163 15.04 -17.94 -26.10
N SER A 164 13.80 -17.48 -26.10
CA SER A 164 13.27 -16.48 -25.16
C SER A 164 12.22 -17.13 -24.27
N VAL A 165 12.17 -16.71 -23.01
CA VAL A 165 11.27 -17.29 -22.01
C VAL A 165 10.31 -16.22 -21.49
N ILE A 166 9.03 -16.58 -21.42
CA ILE A 166 8.00 -15.85 -20.69
C ILE A 166 7.50 -16.76 -19.58
N TYR A 167 7.56 -16.26 -18.34
CA TYR A 167 7.01 -16.94 -17.18
C TYR A 167 5.85 -16.10 -16.64
N THR A 168 4.65 -16.68 -16.61
CA THR A 168 3.42 -15.95 -16.25
C THR A 168 2.36 -16.88 -15.65
N ALA A 169 1.31 -16.30 -15.09
CA ALA A 169 0.18 -17.04 -14.54
C ALA A 169 -1.17 -16.48 -14.96
N LEU A 170 -2.18 -17.34 -14.90
CA LEU A 170 -3.57 -16.98 -15.23
C LEU A 170 -4.21 -16.08 -14.17
N ARG A 171 -3.81 -16.21 -12.91
CA ARG A 171 -4.36 -15.45 -11.78
C ARG A 171 -3.26 -15.07 -10.78
N PRO A 172 -3.46 -14.01 -9.98
CA PRO A 172 -2.61 -13.74 -8.83
C PRO A 172 -2.88 -14.76 -7.73
N SER A 173 -1.83 -15.19 -7.03
CA SER A 173 -1.95 -16.05 -5.83
C SER A 173 -2.57 -15.30 -4.66
N ARG A 174 -2.25 -14.01 -4.54
CA ARG A 174 -2.80 -13.08 -3.56
C ARG A 174 -3.52 -11.96 -4.28
N ILE A 175 -4.83 -11.88 -4.08
CA ILE A 175 -5.60 -10.71 -4.49
C ILE A 175 -5.44 -9.71 -3.35
N SER A 176 -4.74 -8.60 -3.57
CA SER A 176 -4.89 -7.44 -2.69
C SER A 176 -6.37 -7.05 -2.76
N ARG A 177 -7.14 -7.41 -1.73
CA ARG A 177 -8.54 -6.97 -1.60
C ARG A 177 -8.49 -5.48 -1.29
N ARG A 178 -8.30 -4.67 -2.33
CA ARG A 178 -8.59 -3.26 -2.28
C ARG A 178 -10.10 -3.14 -2.33
N THR A 179 -10.75 -3.05 -1.17
CA THR A 179 -12.10 -2.51 -1.11
C THR A 179 -11.98 -1.04 -1.49
N ASP A 180 -12.25 -0.72 -2.76
CA ASP A 180 -12.28 0.63 -3.34
C ASP A 180 -13.31 1.58 -2.68
N VAL A 181 -13.90 1.17 -1.57
CA VAL A 181 -14.91 1.90 -0.81
C VAL A 181 -14.24 2.75 0.28
N VAL A 182 -13.09 2.33 0.81
CA VAL A 182 -12.26 3.10 1.75
C VAL A 182 -10.94 3.34 1.05
N ALA A 183 -10.69 4.58 0.62
CA ALA A 183 -9.42 4.95 0.01
C ALA A 183 -8.33 4.86 1.09
N GLY A 184 -7.74 3.67 1.25
CA GLY A 184 -6.68 3.42 2.22
C GLY A 184 -5.59 4.48 2.08
N ALA A 185 -5.21 5.06 3.23
CA ALA A 185 -4.11 5.99 3.34
C ALA A 185 -2.85 5.39 2.69
N ARG A 186 -2.37 5.95 1.58
CA ARG A 186 -1.15 5.43 0.89
C ARG A 186 0.15 5.74 1.64
N ARG A 187 0.08 6.13 2.93
CA ARG A 187 1.20 6.45 3.81
C ARG A 187 1.42 5.35 4.86
N GLN A 188 1.30 4.09 4.45
CA GLN A 188 1.56 2.95 5.33
C GLN A 188 3.05 2.59 5.26
N LEU A 189 3.86 3.20 6.14
CA LEU A 189 5.10 2.57 6.56
C LEU A 189 4.72 1.66 7.73
N MET A 190 4.73 0.34 7.52
CA MET A 190 4.45 -0.69 8.53
C MET A 190 3.05 -0.56 9.16
N ALA A 191 1.98 -0.57 8.35
CA ALA A 191 0.64 -0.81 8.89
C ALA A 191 0.45 -2.32 9.05
N ALA A 192 -0.01 -2.74 10.24
CA ALA A 192 -0.59 -4.07 10.40
C ALA A 192 -1.83 -4.15 9.51
N GLU A 193 -1.98 -5.24 8.76
CA GLU A 193 -3.25 -5.58 8.14
C GLU A 193 -4.27 -5.75 9.28
N GLU A 194 -5.12 -4.75 9.52
CA GLU A 194 -6.23 -4.94 10.44
C GLU A 194 -7.20 -5.92 9.77
N GLU A 195 -7.35 -7.08 10.41
CA GLU A 195 -8.25 -8.15 9.99
C GLU A 195 -9.67 -7.63 9.83
N ASP A 196 -10.28 -8.05 8.71
CA ASP A 196 -11.69 -8.01 8.36
C ASP A 196 -12.63 -7.89 9.59
N SER A 197 -13.17 -6.70 9.82
CA SER A 197 -14.43 -6.57 10.56
C SER A 197 -15.42 -5.73 9.75
N LEU A 198 -16.30 -6.44 9.02
CA LEU A 198 -17.56 -5.95 8.44
C LEU A 198 -17.51 -4.53 7.86
N SER A 199 -16.83 -4.35 6.71
CA SER A 199 -16.85 -3.08 5.99
C SER A 199 -18.23 -2.85 5.36
N TYR A 200 -19.01 -1.96 5.97
CA TYR A 200 -20.28 -1.46 5.44
C TYR A 200 -20.06 -0.24 4.52
N PRO A 201 -20.98 0.04 3.57
CA PRO A 201 -20.83 1.18 2.69
C PRO A 201 -20.87 2.51 3.46
N PRO A 202 -20.13 3.54 3.01
CA PRO A 202 -20.15 4.87 3.61
C PRO A 202 -21.52 5.51 3.46
N LEU A 203 -21.88 6.37 4.40
CA LEU A 203 -23.05 7.21 4.32
C LEU A 203 -22.82 8.26 3.23
N ASN A 204 -23.71 8.31 2.24
CA ASN A 204 -23.66 9.31 1.18
C ASN A 204 -24.85 10.27 1.26
N VAL A 205 -24.56 11.56 1.19
CA VAL A 205 -25.58 12.61 1.09
C VAL A 205 -25.62 13.09 -0.35
N THR A 206 -26.79 12.97 -0.98
CA THR A 206 -27.01 13.38 -2.37
C THR A 206 -27.83 14.66 -2.41
N THR A 207 -27.41 15.59 -3.28
CA THR A 207 -28.18 16.80 -3.59
C THR A 207 -28.46 16.77 -5.09
N GLY A 208 -29.66 16.31 -5.46
CA GLY A 208 -29.99 16.05 -6.86
C GLY A 208 -29.21 14.86 -7.43
N ASN A 209 -28.43 15.08 -8.50
CA ASN A 209 -27.72 14.03 -9.24
C ASN A 209 -26.27 13.79 -8.78
N TYR A 210 -25.76 14.58 -7.83
CA TYR A 210 -24.38 14.47 -7.36
C TYR A 210 -24.33 14.18 -5.86
N THR A 211 -23.32 13.39 -5.47
CA THR A 211 -22.98 13.09 -4.09
C THR A 211 -22.16 14.23 -3.54
N CYS A 212 -22.66 14.88 -2.50
CA CYS A 212 -22.01 16.05 -1.92
C CYS A 212 -21.11 15.68 -0.74
N ILE A 213 -21.59 14.82 0.15
CA ILE A 213 -20.86 14.42 1.36
C ILE A 213 -20.75 12.90 1.42
N LEU A 214 -19.56 12.42 1.71
CA LEU A 214 -19.29 11.04 2.11
C LEU A 214 -18.78 11.02 3.55
N PHE A 215 -19.35 10.12 4.34
CA PHE A 215 -19.02 9.95 5.75
C PHE A 215 -18.91 8.47 6.09
N TYR A 216 -17.82 8.12 6.77
CA TYR A 216 -17.53 6.77 7.23
C TYR A 216 -16.82 6.82 8.59
N ALA A 217 -17.12 5.85 9.43
CA ALA A 217 -16.44 5.61 10.70
C ALA A 217 -16.68 4.16 11.10
N SER A 218 -15.70 3.49 11.71
CA SER A 218 -15.87 2.10 12.19
C SER A 218 -16.59 2.02 13.53
N ASN A 219 -16.41 3.03 14.38
CA ASN A 219 -17.15 3.21 15.63
C ASN A 219 -17.59 4.66 15.72
N PHE A 220 -18.88 4.88 15.93
CA PHE A 220 -19.45 6.19 16.19
C PHE A 220 -20.27 6.16 17.47
N SER A 221 -19.64 6.55 18.58
CA SER A 221 -20.26 6.52 19.90
C SER A 221 -20.14 7.85 20.64
N LEU A 222 -21.17 8.14 21.43
CA LEU A 222 -21.27 9.32 22.26
C LEU A 222 -21.52 8.89 23.70
N LYS A 223 -21.07 9.72 24.64
CA LYS A 223 -21.32 9.53 26.05
C LYS A 223 -21.90 10.81 26.65
N ALA A 224 -23.19 10.80 26.93
CA ALA A 224 -23.92 11.89 27.54
C ALA A 224 -23.83 11.82 29.08
N ASN A 225 -23.71 12.98 29.73
CA ASN A 225 -23.71 13.14 31.19
C ASN A 225 -22.77 12.15 31.93
N ARG A 226 -21.65 11.79 31.30
CA ARG A 226 -20.63 10.85 31.80
C ARG A 226 -21.11 9.42 32.12
N SER A 227 -22.35 9.04 31.85
CA SER A 227 -22.88 7.71 32.19
C SER A 227 -23.60 7.03 31.04
N VAL A 228 -24.35 7.77 30.22
CA VAL A 228 -25.17 7.20 29.15
C VAL A 228 -24.32 7.07 27.88
N LEU A 229 -23.99 5.83 27.52
CA LEU A 229 -23.31 5.52 26.27
C LEU A 229 -24.36 5.30 25.16
N ILE A 230 -24.16 5.98 24.04
CA ILE A 230 -25.02 5.97 22.87
C ILE A 230 -24.15 5.48 21.72
N ASP A 231 -24.42 4.27 21.23
CA ASP A 231 -23.75 3.75 20.03
C ASP A 231 -24.64 4.02 18.82
N LEU A 232 -24.12 4.82 17.88
CA LEU A 232 -24.82 5.24 16.67
C LEU A 232 -24.36 4.47 15.43
N THR A 233 -23.29 3.67 15.54
CA THR A 233 -22.62 2.99 14.42
C THR A 233 -23.58 2.14 13.59
N ASN A 234 -24.37 1.29 14.27
CA ASN A 234 -25.31 0.40 13.61
C ASN A 234 -26.50 1.16 13.01
N ALA A 235 -26.89 2.27 13.64
CA ALA A 235 -27.98 3.12 13.17
C ALA A 235 -27.57 3.90 11.90
N THR A 236 -26.33 4.38 11.84
CA THR A 236 -25.81 5.17 10.72
C THR A 236 -25.51 4.33 9.49
N PHE A 237 -24.78 3.22 9.64
CA PHE A 237 -24.18 2.57 8.49
C PHE A 237 -24.84 1.25 8.10
N LEU A 238 -25.28 0.45 9.06
CA LEU A 238 -25.89 -0.86 8.79
C LEU A 238 -27.38 -0.77 8.47
N THR A 239 -28.13 -0.08 9.33
CA THR A 239 -29.59 0.05 9.19
C THR A 239 -30.01 1.32 8.45
N GLN A 240 -29.10 2.30 8.31
CA GLN A 240 -29.34 3.61 7.69
C GLN A 240 -30.64 4.28 8.17
N ASN A 241 -30.98 4.11 9.45
CA ASN A 241 -32.19 4.67 10.04
C ASN A 241 -31.95 6.11 10.56
N VAL A 242 -31.11 6.87 9.85
CA VAL A 242 -30.70 8.22 10.18
C VAL A 242 -31.36 9.21 9.22
N ASP A 243 -31.97 10.26 9.76
CA ASP A 243 -32.55 11.33 8.95
C ASP A 243 -31.46 12.33 8.59
N ILE A 244 -31.19 12.44 7.29
CA ILE A 244 -30.17 13.31 6.69
C ILE A 244 -30.77 14.52 5.97
N SER A 245 -32.10 14.72 6.03
CA SER A 245 -32.80 15.73 5.22
C SER A 245 -32.38 17.18 5.51
N ALA A 246 -31.81 17.43 6.69
CA ALA A 246 -31.32 18.74 7.12
C ALA A 246 -29.86 19.02 6.70
N SER A 247 -29.23 18.12 5.92
CA SER A 247 -27.88 18.34 5.40
C SER A 247 -27.91 19.35 4.24
N GLU A 248 -27.07 20.38 4.30
CA GLU A 248 -26.99 21.41 3.26
C GLU A 248 -25.65 21.36 2.55
N CYS A 249 -25.69 21.57 1.23
CA CYS A 249 -24.55 21.47 0.35
C CYS A 249 -24.42 22.72 -0.51
N SER A 250 -23.30 23.44 -0.34
CA SER A 250 -22.94 24.60 -1.14
C SER A 250 -21.46 24.53 -1.51
N ASP A 251 -21.03 25.27 -2.53
CA ASP A 251 -19.65 25.29 -3.02
C ASP A 251 -18.65 25.77 -1.95
N SER A 252 -19.11 26.60 -1.01
CA SER A 252 -18.29 27.19 0.05
C SER A 252 -18.50 26.55 1.41
N ASN A 253 -19.72 26.14 1.74
CA ASN A 253 -20.08 25.61 3.06
C ASN A 253 -20.93 24.36 2.89
N THR A 254 -20.66 23.32 3.67
CA THR A 254 -21.43 22.08 3.66
C THR A 254 -21.70 21.66 5.10
N THR A 255 -22.94 21.32 5.40
CA THR A 255 -23.38 20.84 6.71
C THR A 255 -23.92 19.43 6.58
N LEU A 256 -23.32 18.49 7.31
CA LEU A 256 -23.86 17.14 7.45
C LEU A 256 -24.69 17.12 8.73
N SER A 257 -26.01 16.97 8.62
CA SER A 257 -26.90 16.78 9.76
C SER A 257 -27.34 15.33 9.85
N LEU A 258 -27.10 14.70 11.00
CA LEU A 258 -27.50 13.34 11.32
C LEU A 258 -28.50 13.38 12.46
N LYS A 259 -29.78 13.12 12.17
CA LYS A 259 -30.85 13.12 13.16
C LYS A 259 -31.32 11.72 13.47
N TYR A 260 -31.35 11.38 14.75
CA TYR A 260 -31.77 10.10 15.30
C TYR A 260 -33.02 10.26 16.15
N THR A 261 -33.99 9.38 15.95
CA THR A 261 -35.20 9.30 16.78
C THR A 261 -35.06 8.21 17.82
N ASN A 262 -35.28 8.54 19.09
CA ASN A 262 -35.20 7.62 20.23
C ASN A 262 -33.93 6.75 20.28
N PRO A 263 -32.72 7.35 20.26
CA PRO A 263 -31.47 6.57 20.25
C PRO A 263 -31.26 5.74 21.53
N VAL A 264 -31.66 6.26 22.70
CA VAL A 264 -31.56 5.58 24.00
C VAL A 264 -32.74 5.99 24.90
N ASN A 265 -33.12 5.13 25.84
CA ASN A 265 -34.10 5.45 26.88
C ASN A 265 -33.72 6.74 27.63
N GLY A 266 -34.56 7.78 27.48
CA GLY A 266 -34.35 9.09 28.09
C GLY A 266 -33.92 10.20 27.13
N ILE A 267 -33.64 9.90 25.86
CA ILE A 267 -33.38 10.88 24.79
C ILE A 267 -34.36 10.62 23.66
N SER A 268 -35.24 11.56 23.37
CA SER A 268 -36.29 11.43 22.34
C SER A 268 -35.78 11.75 20.93
N SER A 269 -34.91 12.76 20.81
CA SER A 269 -34.26 13.12 19.55
C SER A 269 -32.83 13.60 19.78
N LEU A 270 -31.93 13.20 18.87
CA LEU A 270 -30.53 13.60 18.88
C LEU A 270 -30.14 14.01 17.47
N GLU A 271 -29.68 15.24 17.29
CA GLU A 271 -29.19 15.76 16.02
C GLU A 271 -27.71 16.14 16.13
N ILE A 272 -26.89 15.63 15.22
CA ILE A 272 -25.46 15.90 15.18
C ILE A 272 -25.12 16.57 13.86
N ARG A 273 -24.53 17.76 13.94
CA ARG A 273 -24.23 18.61 12.79
C ARG A 273 -22.73 18.81 12.65
N PHE A 274 -22.18 18.42 11.51
CA PHE A 274 -20.78 18.67 11.13
C PHE A 274 -20.72 19.85 10.15
N PHE A 275 -20.09 20.94 10.56
CA PHE A 275 -19.96 22.14 9.75
C PHE A 275 -18.60 22.17 9.06
N MET A 276 -18.60 22.00 7.75
CA MET A 276 -17.40 22.06 6.93
C MET A 276 -17.40 23.30 6.04
N THR A 277 -16.24 23.94 5.88
CA THR A 277 -16.07 25.08 4.98
C THR A 277 -14.92 24.86 4.02
N ASN A 278 -15.06 25.43 2.83
CA ASN A 278 -14.11 25.35 1.74
C ASN A 278 -13.49 26.74 1.51
N LYS A 279 -12.24 26.91 1.94
CA LYS A 279 -11.53 28.19 1.89
C LYS A 279 -10.31 28.10 0.98
N PHE A 280 -10.12 29.12 0.15
CA PHE A 280 -8.92 29.24 -0.68
C PHE A 280 -7.78 29.89 0.12
N TYR A 281 -6.67 29.17 0.27
CA TYR A 281 -5.49 29.66 0.96
C TYR A 281 -4.42 30.08 -0.04
N ALA A 282 -4.20 31.40 -0.16
CA ALA A 282 -3.25 32.00 -1.10
C ALA A 282 -1.83 31.43 -0.98
N ALA A 283 -1.36 31.15 0.24
CA ALA A 283 -0.03 30.57 0.48
C ALA A 283 0.17 29.19 -0.16
N SER A 284 -0.91 28.40 -0.28
CA SER A 284 -0.87 27.07 -0.89
C SER A 284 -1.38 27.06 -2.34
N ALA A 285 -1.95 28.19 -2.81
CA ALA A 285 -2.68 28.30 -4.06
C ALA A 285 -3.74 27.21 -4.27
N ARG A 286 -4.33 26.71 -3.17
CA ARG A 286 -5.28 25.58 -3.17
C ARG A 286 -6.48 25.86 -2.26
N LYS A 287 -7.59 25.19 -2.57
CA LYS A 287 -8.80 25.14 -1.75
C LYS A 287 -8.64 24.06 -0.67
N TRP A 288 -8.96 24.41 0.57
CA TRP A 288 -8.92 23.51 1.71
C TRP A 288 -10.29 23.40 2.34
N SER A 289 -10.69 22.16 2.60
CA SER A 289 -11.87 21.79 3.38
C SER A 289 -11.48 21.69 4.85
N THR A 290 -12.08 22.52 5.70
CA THR A 290 -11.91 22.48 7.15
C THR A 290 -13.22 22.09 7.81
N LEU A 291 -13.17 21.19 8.80
CA LEU A 291 -14.29 20.99 9.70
C LEU A 291 -14.18 22.05 10.80
N ASP A 292 -15.06 23.04 10.81
CA ASP A 292 -14.96 24.19 11.71
C ASP A 292 -15.56 23.87 13.08
N SER A 293 -16.75 23.25 13.10
CA SER A 293 -17.42 22.86 14.35
C SER A 293 -18.30 21.62 14.22
N VAL A 294 -18.45 20.92 15.34
CA VAL A 294 -19.42 19.83 15.52
C VAL A 294 -20.43 20.28 16.57
N GLU A 295 -21.71 20.24 16.23
CA GLU A 295 -22.80 20.64 17.12
C GLU A 295 -23.69 19.44 17.42
N ILE A 296 -24.06 19.25 18.68
CA ILE A 296 -24.98 18.21 19.14
C ILE A 296 -26.19 18.90 19.74
N VAL A 297 -27.38 18.56 19.26
CA VAL A 297 -28.67 19.05 19.76
C VAL A 297 -29.44 17.86 20.31
N GLN A 298 -29.67 17.86 21.62
CA GLN A 298 -30.48 16.84 22.28
C GLN A 298 -31.86 17.43 22.60
N ASP A 299 -32.91 16.73 22.14
CA ASP A 299 -34.32 17.03 22.41
C ASP A 299 -34.76 18.46 22.01
N GLY A 300 -33.99 19.15 21.16
CA GLY A 300 -34.22 20.53 20.77
C GLY A 300 -33.90 21.58 21.84
N GLU A 301 -33.53 21.17 23.06
CA GLU A 301 -33.27 22.07 24.19
C GLU A 301 -31.78 22.19 24.51
N ASN A 302 -31.07 21.06 24.58
CA ASN A 302 -29.65 21.05 24.96
C ASN A 302 -28.78 21.17 23.71
N PHE A 303 -28.04 22.27 23.62
CA PHE A 303 -27.13 22.55 22.51
C PHE A 303 -25.68 22.46 23.00
N ALA A 304 -24.90 21.53 22.47
CA ALA A 304 -23.47 21.39 22.71
C ALA A 304 -22.68 21.73 21.44
N LYS A 305 -21.66 22.59 21.57
CA LYS A 305 -20.80 22.99 20.45
C LYS A 305 -19.35 22.64 20.70
N PHE A 306 -18.72 22.00 19.73
CA PHE A 306 -17.30 21.67 19.72
C PHE A 306 -16.59 22.40 18.57
N ASN A 307 -15.49 23.07 18.88
CA ASN A 307 -14.59 23.64 17.88
C ASN A 307 -13.56 22.59 17.47
N VAL A 308 -13.24 22.54 16.18
CA VAL A 308 -12.35 21.51 15.63
C VAL A 308 -11.17 22.16 14.91
N PRO A 309 -10.04 22.39 15.60
CA PRO A 309 -8.89 23.02 14.98
C PRO A 309 -8.05 22.06 14.11
N GLY A 310 -8.15 20.75 14.35
CA GLY A 310 -7.23 19.75 13.80
C GLY A 310 -7.66 19.05 12.52
N ILE A 311 -8.87 19.32 12.02
CA ILE A 311 -9.44 18.60 10.86
C ILE A 311 -9.45 19.54 9.66
N SER A 312 -8.41 19.41 8.82
CA SER A 312 -8.21 20.20 7.61
C SER A 312 -7.55 19.35 6.53
N THR A 313 -8.08 19.40 5.31
CA THR A 313 -7.56 18.66 4.15
C THR A 313 -7.75 19.48 2.87
N PRO A 314 -6.89 19.34 1.84
CA PRO A 314 -7.19 19.89 0.52
C PRO A 314 -8.57 19.41 0.02
N ALA A 315 -9.33 20.27 -0.64
CA ALA A 315 -10.71 19.97 -1.05
C ALA A 315 -10.83 18.81 -2.06
N GLU A 316 -9.73 18.40 -2.70
CA GLU A 316 -9.65 17.24 -3.60
C GLU A 316 -9.51 15.90 -2.85
N TYR A 317 -9.17 15.94 -1.56
CA TYR A 317 -8.83 14.79 -0.75
C TYR A 317 -9.89 14.55 0.33
N SER A 318 -9.99 13.30 0.78
CA SER A 318 -10.76 12.95 1.97
C SER A 318 -9.89 13.16 3.22
N PHE A 319 -10.51 13.47 4.35
CA PHE A 319 -9.82 13.49 5.64
C PHE A 319 -9.99 12.14 6.31
N HIS A 320 -8.90 11.54 6.79
CA HIS A 320 -8.91 10.27 7.50
C HIS A 320 -8.22 10.40 8.87
N CYS A 321 -8.77 9.77 9.90
CA CYS A 321 -8.14 9.71 11.21
C CYS A 321 -8.58 8.49 12.01
N GLN A 322 -7.62 7.79 12.61
CA GLN A 322 -7.91 6.58 13.40
C GLN A 322 -8.75 6.88 14.65
N LEU A 323 -8.51 8.01 15.32
CA LEU A 323 -9.21 8.39 16.55
C LEU A 323 -9.56 9.88 16.54
N VAL A 324 -10.85 10.18 16.65
CA VAL A 324 -11.40 11.53 16.74
C VAL A 324 -12.32 11.61 17.96
N GLY A 325 -12.19 12.68 18.75
CA GLY A 325 -13.05 12.82 19.93
C GLY A 325 -12.63 13.92 20.90
N THR A 326 -13.21 13.91 22.10
CA THR A 326 -13.00 14.97 23.11
C THR A 326 -11.74 14.77 23.97
N SER A 327 -11.14 13.58 23.93
CA SER A 327 -9.93 13.26 24.72
C SER A 327 -8.71 14.06 24.25
N ASN A 328 -7.85 14.44 25.19
CA ASN A 328 -6.58 15.13 24.90
C ASN A 328 -5.55 14.21 24.22
N LEU A 329 -5.76 12.90 24.28
CA LEU A 329 -4.86 11.90 23.67
C LEU A 329 -5.16 11.68 22.18
N TYR A 330 -6.30 12.15 21.68
CA TYR A 330 -6.69 11.92 20.30
C TYR A 330 -6.05 12.94 19.36
N PRO A 331 -5.52 12.51 18.20
CA PRO A 331 -4.88 13.41 17.24
C PRO A 331 -5.83 14.50 16.73
N ALA A 332 -7.07 14.12 16.38
CA ALA A 332 -8.11 15.04 15.98
C ALA A 332 -9.04 15.33 17.17
N ARG A 333 -8.74 16.41 17.89
CA ARG A 333 -9.44 16.79 19.11
C ARG A 333 -10.65 17.70 18.83
N LEU A 334 -11.78 17.33 19.42
CA LEU A 334 -12.99 18.15 19.51
C LEU A 334 -12.94 18.95 20.81
N VAL A 335 -12.82 20.27 20.73
CA VAL A 335 -12.67 21.16 21.89
C VAL A 335 -14.04 21.72 22.29
N PRO A 336 -14.54 21.48 23.51
CA PRO A 336 -15.84 22.00 23.93
C PRO A 336 -15.82 23.53 23.98
N SER A 337 -16.77 24.16 23.29
CA SER A 337 -16.90 25.63 23.20
C SER A 337 -17.88 26.21 24.22
N ASN A 338 -18.82 25.40 24.73
CA ASN A 338 -19.82 25.81 25.72
C ASN A 338 -19.87 24.85 26.91
N ASP A 339 -20.60 25.24 27.97
CA ASP A 339 -20.69 24.42 29.18
C ASP A 339 -21.40 23.10 28.95
N GLU A 340 -22.42 23.09 28.10
CA GLU A 340 -23.14 21.86 27.75
C GLU A 340 -22.22 20.85 27.04
N ALA A 341 -21.33 21.29 26.14
CA ALA A 341 -20.36 20.40 25.50
C ALA A 341 -19.42 19.69 26.47
N LYS A 342 -19.22 20.20 27.69
CA LYS A 342 -18.41 19.51 28.73
C LYS A 342 -19.11 18.27 29.29
N ASN A 343 -20.43 18.16 29.13
CA ASN A 343 -21.22 17.01 29.57
C ASN A 343 -21.17 15.85 28.57
N TRP A 344 -20.70 16.11 27.35
CA TRP A 344 -20.65 15.18 26.25
C TRP A 344 -19.22 14.73 25.97
N ASN A 345 -19.03 13.42 25.79
CA ASN A 345 -17.80 12.90 25.18
C ASN A 345 -18.12 12.22 23.87
N VAL A 346 -17.33 12.51 22.86
CA VAL A 346 -17.48 11.99 21.50
C VAL A 346 -16.31 11.04 21.23
N PHE A 347 -16.61 9.87 20.66
CA PHE A 347 -15.64 8.86 20.32
C PHE A 347 -15.94 8.36 18.90
N ILE A 348 -15.04 8.65 17.97
CA ILE A 348 -15.13 8.21 16.58
C ILE A 348 -13.84 7.49 16.22
N SER A 349 -13.96 6.22 15.80
CA SER A 349 -12.85 5.43 15.29
C SER A 349 -12.88 5.39 13.77
N GLU A 350 -11.69 5.43 13.17
CA GLU A 350 -11.48 5.38 11.71
C GLU A 350 -12.40 6.33 10.93
N LEU A 351 -12.45 7.59 11.39
CA LEU A 351 -13.25 8.60 10.72
C LEU A 351 -12.65 8.87 9.33
N GLN A 352 -13.46 8.72 8.29
CA GLN A 352 -13.19 9.24 6.97
C GLN A 352 -14.34 10.13 6.49
N ILE A 353 -14.04 11.39 6.16
CA ILE A 353 -15.04 12.37 5.74
C ILE A 353 -14.55 13.19 4.55
N GLN A 354 -15.46 13.43 3.60
CA GLN A 354 -15.22 14.30 2.44
C GLN A 354 -16.51 15.06 2.13
N GLY A 355 -16.44 16.40 2.11
CA GLY A 355 -17.60 17.26 1.84
C GLY A 355 -17.57 17.97 0.49
N PHE A 356 -16.45 17.91 -0.25
CA PHE A 356 -16.29 18.64 -1.50
C PHE A 356 -15.62 17.78 -2.57
N ASN A 357 -15.90 18.08 -3.84
CA ASN A 357 -15.26 17.49 -5.02
C ASN A 357 -15.24 15.96 -5.04
N ILE A 358 -16.40 15.34 -4.77
CA ILE A 358 -16.55 13.88 -4.77
C ILE A 358 -16.77 13.39 -6.21
N ILE A 359 -16.02 12.35 -6.59
CA ILE A 359 -16.08 11.76 -7.92
C ILE A 359 -16.54 10.31 -7.77
N ASN A 360 -17.50 9.88 -8.61
CA ASN A 360 -18.00 8.49 -8.67
C ASN A 360 -18.55 7.92 -7.34
N ASN A 361 -19.06 8.77 -6.43
CA ASN A 361 -19.55 8.33 -5.11
C ASN A 361 -18.49 7.54 -4.30
N GLN A 362 -17.21 7.85 -4.51
CA GLN A 362 -16.09 7.21 -3.81
C GLN A 362 -15.23 8.26 -3.11
N PHE A 363 -14.60 7.86 -2.01
CA PHE A 363 -13.63 8.72 -1.35
C PHE A 363 -12.43 8.97 -2.26
N SER A 364 -12.02 10.22 -2.33
CA SER A 364 -10.75 10.61 -2.92
C SER A 364 -9.59 10.24 -1.97
N TYR A 365 -8.36 10.50 -2.42
CA TYR A 365 -7.16 10.22 -1.65
C TYR A 365 -7.26 10.68 -0.18
N ALA A 366 -6.94 9.80 0.77
CA ALA A 366 -7.04 10.10 2.19
C ALA A 366 -5.84 10.90 2.72
N SER A 367 -6.13 12.02 3.38
CA SER A 367 -5.17 12.81 4.14
C SER A 367 -5.32 12.50 5.62
N ASP A 368 -4.31 11.87 6.20
CA ASP A 368 -4.31 11.47 7.61
C ASP A 368 -4.14 12.65 8.57
N CYS A 369 -4.74 12.53 9.75
CA CYS A 369 -4.63 13.49 10.85
C CYS A 369 -3.25 13.54 11.53
N THR A 370 -2.40 12.53 11.32
CA THR A 370 -1.06 12.45 11.89
C THR A 370 0.01 12.57 10.81
N GLY A 371 0.96 13.48 11.01
CA GLY A 371 2.18 13.51 10.20
C GLY A 371 3.12 12.36 10.56
N PHE A 372 4.03 12.00 9.65
CA PHE A 372 5.05 10.96 9.88
C PHE A 372 5.91 11.21 11.12
N PHE A 373 6.21 12.49 11.40
CA PHE A 373 6.99 12.89 12.54
C PHE A 373 6.26 13.99 13.30
N SER A 374 6.13 13.81 14.61
CA SER A 374 5.61 14.87 15.48
C SER A 374 6.64 16.00 15.60
N PRO A 375 6.22 17.22 15.99
CA PRO A 375 7.15 18.31 16.27
C PRO A 375 8.22 17.92 17.29
N GLY A 376 7.88 17.11 18.30
CA GLY A 376 8.82 16.61 19.29
C GLY A 376 9.90 15.70 18.68
N ILE A 377 9.51 14.79 17.78
CA ILE A 377 10.47 13.93 17.06
C ILE A 377 11.39 14.78 16.19
N TRP A 378 10.87 15.79 15.50
CA TRP A 378 11.70 16.71 14.70
C TRP A 378 12.73 17.45 15.55
N MET A 379 12.33 17.98 16.70
CA MET A 379 13.27 18.65 17.60
C MET A 379 14.35 17.69 18.11
N GLY A 380 13.99 16.44 18.44
CA GLY A 380 14.94 15.41 18.87
C GLY A 380 15.90 14.97 17.75
N LEU A 381 15.38 14.75 16.55
CA LEU A 381 16.14 14.31 15.38
C LEU A 381 17.16 15.37 14.96
N VAL A 382 16.72 16.63 14.84
CA VAL A 382 17.60 17.74 14.45
C VAL A 382 18.71 17.93 15.47
N THR A 383 18.39 17.93 16.77
CA THR A 383 19.39 18.09 17.83
C THR A 383 20.37 16.93 17.88
N SER A 384 19.89 15.70 17.71
CA SER A 384 20.74 14.50 17.68
C SER A 384 21.70 14.50 16.49
N ILE A 385 21.24 14.91 15.30
CA ILE A 385 22.11 15.03 14.12
C ILE A 385 23.22 16.07 14.35
N ILE A 386 22.88 17.22 14.95
CA ILE A 386 23.87 18.27 15.24
C ILE A 386 24.92 17.77 16.23
N LEU A 387 24.50 17.13 17.32
CA LEU A 387 25.44 16.59 18.32
C LEU A 387 26.31 15.47 17.74
N LEU A 388 25.75 14.60 16.90
CA LEU A 388 26.50 13.56 16.21
C LEU A 388 27.53 14.16 15.26
N TRP A 389 27.19 15.25 14.57
CA TRP A 389 28.13 15.94 13.69
C TRP A 389 29.31 16.56 14.47
N ILE A 390 29.04 17.18 15.63
CA ILE A 390 30.08 17.70 16.51
C ILE A 390 30.97 16.57 17.06
N LEU A 391 30.35 15.47 17.51
CA LEU A 391 31.07 14.32 18.04
C LEU A 391 31.97 13.67 16.99
N THR A 392 31.45 13.44 15.78
CA THR A 392 32.22 12.85 14.68
C THR A 392 33.38 13.75 14.27
N TYR A 393 33.18 15.07 14.22
CA TYR A 393 34.27 16.03 14.02
C TYR A 393 35.33 15.96 15.13
N GLY A 394 34.91 15.87 16.39
CA GLY A 394 35.81 15.72 17.54
C GLY A 394 36.64 14.43 17.47
N ILE A 395 36.00 13.30 17.15
CA ILE A 395 36.68 12.00 16.98
C ILE A 395 37.65 12.07 15.79
N HIS A 396 37.24 12.68 14.68
CA HIS A 396 38.09 12.85 13.51
C HIS A 396 39.37 13.64 13.85
N MET A 397 39.26 14.74 14.61
CA MET A 397 40.42 15.52 15.08
C MET A 397 41.33 14.70 16.01
N ILE A 398 40.78 13.92 16.93
CA ILE A 398 41.56 13.04 17.81
C ILE A 398 42.31 11.98 16.99
N MET A 399 41.67 11.40 15.97
CA MET A 399 42.29 10.38 15.12
C MET A 399 43.44 10.93 14.27
N GLN A 400 43.48 12.25 14.03
CA GLN A 400 44.57 12.92 13.33
C GLN A 400 45.74 13.34 14.24
N LEU A 401 45.68 13.07 15.55
CA LEU A 401 46.80 13.34 16.45
C LEU A 401 47.96 12.38 16.14
N THR A 402 48.96 12.88 15.42
CA THR A 402 50.22 12.17 15.20
C THR A 402 51.15 12.37 16.39
N THR A 403 51.74 11.29 16.89
CA THR A 403 52.80 11.37 17.91
C THR A 403 54.09 11.89 17.28
N ASN A 404 54.85 12.73 18.00
CA ASN A 404 56.18 13.16 17.54
C ASN A 404 57.08 11.94 17.31
N SER A 405 57.78 11.91 16.17
CA SER A 405 58.55 10.75 15.74
C SER A 405 59.87 10.55 16.50
N ARG A 406 60.33 11.58 17.22
CA ARG A 406 61.64 11.57 17.87
C ARG A 406 61.59 12.39 19.15
N PHE A 407 61.89 11.75 20.27
CA PHE A 407 62.27 12.44 21.49
C PHE A 407 63.79 12.71 21.42
N ASP A 408 64.25 13.85 21.92
CA ASP A 408 65.68 14.11 22.08
C ASP A 408 66.25 13.10 23.08
N ASP A 409 66.92 12.07 22.56
CA ASP A 409 67.67 11.12 23.37
C ASP A 409 68.96 11.82 23.83
N PRO A 410 69.21 12.00 25.14
CA PRO A 410 70.43 12.63 25.65
C PRO A 410 71.72 11.87 25.28
N LYS A 411 71.60 10.64 24.75
CA LYS A 411 72.73 9.85 24.20
C LYS A 411 72.76 9.81 22.67
N GLY A 412 71.75 10.34 21.99
CA GLY A 412 71.71 10.47 20.54
C GLY A 412 72.38 11.75 20.05
N PRO A 413 72.81 11.83 18.78
CA PRO A 413 73.38 13.05 18.22
C PRO A 413 72.33 14.17 18.21
N ALA A 414 72.72 15.34 18.74
CA ALA A 414 71.86 16.51 18.88
C ALA A 414 71.33 17.01 17.53
N LEU A 415 70.09 17.49 17.52
CA LEU A 415 69.45 18.10 16.35
C LEU A 415 70.22 19.38 15.94
N SER A 416 70.76 19.40 14.73
CA SER A 416 71.33 20.61 14.13
C SER A 416 70.20 21.52 13.65
N VAL A 417 69.93 22.60 14.38
CA VAL A 417 69.09 23.70 13.89
C VAL A 417 69.90 24.45 12.82
N PRO A 418 69.43 24.56 11.58
CA PRO A 418 70.11 25.41 10.60
C PRO A 418 69.96 26.85 11.05
N GLN A 419 71.05 27.46 11.52
CA GLN A 419 71.13 28.92 11.64
C GLN A 419 71.34 29.47 10.24
N THR A 420 70.26 29.86 9.59
CA THR A 420 70.30 30.80 8.47
C THR A 420 69.99 32.19 9.00
N GLU A 421 70.87 33.12 8.66
CA GLU A 421 70.71 34.59 8.78
C GLU A 421 69.37 35.10 8.23
#